data_AF-A0A428TC70-F1
#
_entry.id   AF-A0A428TC70-F1
#
_cell.length_a   1.000
_cell.length_b   1.000
_cell.length_c   1.000
_cell.angle_alpha   90.00
_cell.angle_beta   90.00
_cell.angle_gamma   90.00
#
_symmetry.space_group_name_H-M   'P 1'
#
loop_
_entity.id
_entity.type
_entity.pdbx_description
1 polymer ?
#
loop_
_entity_poly.entity_id
_entity_poly.type
_entity_poly.pdbx_seq_one_letter_code
_entity_poly.pdbx_strand_id
1 'polypeptide(L)'
;MPTPTSVCVGLELEFLVAISTAGASPGEGRWICPASKKDVDGFAIGDFRPAEGPCIHRVCQVMASGGAPVGCKISPLIPKPSPEQVSGSSLVQLTKTREDIRVWNKEAAASTSGTVAPSNYWFVVPERHLTQDCVSKSSKTPSVKYAWFGTEINSPILIRPQEFSQGLPTLRRCLKGIQDNMVVGLNSGCGLHLHVNEAGCMKLQTALRVVTLVWHLEDTLLYPLCHPYRSKSPFSMRVSVESLIAMEEGEPAVSGEGITLIALLTELMEKFKGRKKVDKKLIGAMKRLWTQPDLTSLGIALRKFKEGAVHTTTRCALVVSKYNTVEFRYPESTFDADFISCWTDLVRHLYGIAMRPQADFNRVLTRVYDLATRDQMPGWGDMMTAIEFKTNMDRWQARLGQYANNLKDLDSQGILPASGR
;
A
#
# COMPACT_ATOMS: atom_id res chain seq x y z
N MET A 1 0.45 24.32 -6.07
CA MET A 1 1.54 24.55 -5.08
C MET A 1 2.35 23.27 -4.94
N PRO A 2 3.67 23.35 -4.73
CA PRO A 2 4.49 22.16 -4.52
C PRO A 2 4.11 21.45 -3.21
N THR A 3 4.18 20.12 -3.22
CA THR A 3 4.00 19.30 -2.02
C THR A 3 5.05 19.67 -0.96
N PRO A 4 4.67 19.87 0.32
CA PRO A 4 5.64 20.19 1.36
C PRO A 4 6.74 19.13 1.45
N THR A 5 7.99 19.56 1.61
CA THR A 5 9.14 18.65 1.70
C THR A 5 9.14 17.81 2.97
N SER A 6 8.35 18.19 3.98
CA SER A 6 8.12 17.44 5.21
C SER A 6 7.22 16.21 5.01
N VAL A 7 6.50 16.10 3.89
CA VAL A 7 5.65 14.93 3.60
C VAL A 7 6.50 13.75 3.18
N CYS A 8 6.56 12.75 4.04
CA CYS A 8 7.31 11.51 3.84
C CYS A 8 6.38 10.32 3.61
N VAL A 9 6.94 9.26 3.00
CA VAL A 9 6.18 8.07 2.60
C VAL A 9 6.90 6.79 3.02
N GLY A 10 6.18 5.84 3.59
CA GLY A 10 6.55 4.43 3.63
C GLY A 10 5.77 3.65 2.57
N LEU A 11 6.39 2.61 2.01
CA LEU A 11 5.80 1.74 1.01
C LEU A 11 5.76 0.31 1.55
N GLU A 12 4.68 -0.40 1.30
CA GLU A 12 4.60 -1.86 1.45
C GLU A 12 4.21 -2.44 0.09
N LEU A 13 4.96 -3.42 -0.40
CA LEU A 13 4.70 -4.05 -1.69
C LEU A 13 4.70 -5.56 -1.53
N GLU A 14 3.54 -6.16 -1.76
CA GLU A 14 3.31 -7.60 -1.66
C GLU A 14 3.56 -8.31 -3.00
N PHE A 15 4.13 -9.51 -2.99
CA PHE A 15 4.32 -10.34 -4.17
C PHE A 15 4.54 -11.81 -3.80
N LEU A 16 4.63 -12.67 -4.81
CA LEU A 16 4.81 -14.11 -4.63
C LEU A 16 6.20 -14.54 -5.11
N VAL A 17 6.87 -15.37 -4.31
CA VAL A 17 8.13 -16.04 -4.63
C VAL A 17 7.86 -17.50 -4.95
N ALA A 18 8.42 -18.00 -6.06
CA ALA A 18 8.21 -19.39 -6.47
C ALA A 18 8.99 -20.37 -5.60
N ILE A 19 8.33 -21.51 -5.33
CA ILE A 19 8.88 -22.67 -4.66
C ILE A 19 8.80 -23.86 -5.61
N SER A 20 9.90 -24.62 -5.67
CA SER A 20 10.01 -25.81 -6.50
C SER A 20 9.00 -26.87 -6.05
N THR A 21 8.24 -27.40 -7.00
CA THR A 21 7.48 -28.64 -6.84
C THR A 21 8.21 -29.76 -7.55
N ALA A 22 7.98 -31.01 -7.14
CA ALA A 22 8.55 -32.18 -7.82
C ALA A 22 8.02 -32.22 -9.27
N GLY A 23 8.85 -31.78 -10.23
CA GLY A 23 8.44 -31.60 -11.64
C GLY A 23 8.85 -30.26 -12.28
N ALA A 24 9.52 -29.36 -11.56
CA ALA A 24 9.99 -28.09 -12.14
C ALA A 24 10.94 -28.32 -13.35
N SER A 25 10.59 -27.71 -14.48
CA SER A 25 11.34 -27.80 -15.73
C SER A 25 12.70 -27.08 -15.64
N PRO A 26 13.78 -27.64 -16.20
CA PRO A 26 15.13 -27.06 -16.16
C PRO A 26 15.33 -25.78 -17.02
N GLY A 27 14.27 -25.16 -17.56
CA GLY A 27 14.38 -24.03 -18.48
C GLY A 27 14.44 -22.63 -17.85
N GLU A 28 14.17 -22.50 -16.55
CA GLU A 28 14.18 -21.20 -15.85
C GLU A 28 15.48 -21.04 -15.06
N GLY A 29 16.30 -20.06 -15.44
CA GLY A 29 17.62 -19.80 -14.86
C GLY A 29 17.60 -18.91 -13.62
N ARG A 30 16.45 -18.30 -13.31
CA ARG A 30 16.26 -17.50 -12.09
C ARG A 30 16.05 -18.38 -10.87
N TRP A 31 16.40 -17.85 -9.70
CA TRP A 31 16.32 -18.59 -8.45
C TRP A 31 14.87 -18.96 -8.09
N ILE A 32 14.69 -20.21 -7.67
CA ILE A 32 13.45 -20.79 -7.14
C ILE A 32 13.79 -21.37 -5.76
N CYS A 33 12.90 -21.21 -4.79
CA CYS A 33 13.13 -21.79 -3.47
C CYS A 33 13.07 -23.32 -3.56
N PRO A 34 14.14 -24.05 -3.19
CA PRO A 34 14.10 -25.50 -3.12
C PRO A 34 13.13 -25.94 -2.02
N ALA A 35 12.32 -26.96 -2.31
CA ALA A 35 11.42 -27.58 -1.33
C ALA A 35 11.24 -29.06 -1.65
N SER A 36 11.14 -29.87 -0.60
CA SER A 36 10.74 -31.26 -0.73
C SER A 36 9.23 -31.37 -0.90
N LYS A 37 8.73 -32.53 -1.35
CA LYS A 37 7.29 -32.79 -1.40
C LYS A 37 6.61 -32.57 -0.04
N LYS A 38 7.27 -33.00 1.05
CA LYS A 38 6.76 -32.82 2.42
C LYS A 38 6.59 -31.33 2.79
N ASP A 39 7.50 -30.47 2.34
CA ASP A 39 7.40 -29.03 2.59
C ASP A 39 6.20 -28.43 1.86
N VAL A 40 5.98 -28.84 0.61
CA VAL A 40 4.82 -28.40 -0.19
C VAL A 40 3.51 -28.94 0.38
N ASP A 41 3.45 -30.20 0.78
CA ASP A 41 2.28 -30.79 1.46
C ASP A 41 2.02 -30.08 2.81
N GLY A 42 3.07 -29.64 3.50
CA GLY A 42 2.99 -28.82 4.70
C GLY A 42 2.23 -27.51 4.48
N PHE A 43 2.35 -26.90 3.31
CA PHE A 43 1.63 -25.67 3.00
C PHE A 43 0.13 -25.88 2.92
N ALA A 44 -0.31 -27.03 2.41
CA ALA A 44 -1.72 -27.40 2.35
C ALA A 44 -2.39 -27.44 3.74
N ILE A 45 -1.61 -27.71 4.78
CA ILE A 45 -2.06 -27.73 6.18
C ILE A 45 -1.61 -26.50 6.98
N GLY A 46 -1.08 -25.46 6.31
CA GLY A 46 -0.72 -24.17 6.91
C GLY A 46 0.68 -24.08 7.51
N ASP A 47 1.58 -25.04 7.27
CA ASP A 47 2.98 -24.97 7.72
C ASP A 47 3.89 -24.33 6.66
N PHE A 48 4.06 -23.02 6.76
CA PHE A 48 4.91 -22.24 5.82
C PHE A 48 6.36 -22.09 6.27
N ARG A 49 6.71 -22.59 7.46
CA ARG A 49 8.03 -22.39 8.08
C ARG A 49 9.20 -22.88 7.20
N PRO A 50 9.09 -24.00 6.45
CA PRO A 50 10.21 -24.49 5.65
C PRO A 50 10.70 -23.52 4.57
N ALA A 51 9.80 -22.72 3.97
CA ALA A 51 10.19 -21.76 2.93
C ALA A 51 10.36 -20.33 3.42
N GLU A 52 9.87 -19.99 4.62
CA GLU A 52 9.94 -18.61 5.15
C GLU A 52 11.38 -18.10 5.18
N GLY A 53 12.29 -18.80 5.87
CA GLY A 53 13.69 -18.41 5.96
C GLY A 53 14.37 -18.29 4.58
N PRO A 54 14.34 -19.33 3.73
CA PRO A 54 14.96 -19.31 2.41
C PRO A 54 14.44 -18.20 1.49
N CYS A 55 13.12 -18.02 1.37
CA CYS A 55 12.52 -16.99 0.51
C CYS A 55 12.88 -15.58 0.97
N ILE A 56 12.69 -15.29 2.27
CA ILE A 56 12.93 -13.96 2.84
C ILE A 56 14.41 -13.60 2.75
N HIS A 57 15.32 -14.51 3.13
CA HIS A 57 16.75 -14.24 3.03
C HIS A 57 17.21 -14.04 1.58
N ARG A 58 16.64 -14.78 0.62
CA ARG A 58 17.02 -14.60 -0.78
C ARG A 58 16.58 -13.24 -1.32
N VAL A 59 15.36 -12.80 -1.01
CA VAL A 59 14.88 -11.44 -1.35
C VAL A 59 15.83 -10.41 -0.75
N CYS A 60 16.20 -10.56 0.54
CA CYS A 60 17.16 -9.67 1.19
C CYS A 60 18.50 -9.60 0.47
N GLN A 61 19.09 -10.76 0.13
CA GLN A 61 20.37 -10.84 -0.57
C GLN A 61 20.32 -10.17 -1.95
N VAL A 62 19.25 -10.39 -2.71
CA VAL A 62 19.10 -9.81 -4.05
C VAL A 62 18.96 -8.30 -3.97
N MET A 63 18.14 -7.79 -3.05
CA MET A 63 18.00 -6.34 -2.83
C MET A 63 19.32 -5.71 -2.34
N ALA A 64 20.03 -6.38 -1.43
CA ALA A 64 21.33 -5.93 -0.92
C ALA A 64 22.41 -5.91 -2.01
N SER A 65 22.39 -6.85 -2.95
CA SER A 65 23.30 -6.85 -4.10
C SER A 65 23.09 -5.63 -5.01
N GLY A 66 21.89 -5.03 -4.98
CA GLY A 66 21.57 -3.75 -5.62
C GLY A 66 21.97 -2.50 -4.81
N GLY A 67 22.67 -2.68 -3.69
CA GLY A 67 23.18 -1.61 -2.81
C GLY A 67 22.18 -1.08 -1.78
N ALA A 68 21.00 -1.68 -1.65
CA ALA A 68 20.03 -1.27 -0.62
C ALA A 68 20.46 -1.75 0.78
N PRO A 69 20.21 -0.97 1.85
CA PRO A 69 20.25 -1.46 3.21
C PRO A 69 18.98 -2.28 3.47
N VAL A 70 19.13 -3.57 3.77
CA VAL A 70 17.99 -4.51 3.85
C VAL A 70 18.01 -5.25 5.17
N GLY A 71 16.84 -5.55 5.72
CA GLY A 71 16.71 -6.32 6.96
C GLY A 71 15.51 -7.23 6.98
N CYS A 72 15.53 -8.21 7.87
CA CYS A 72 14.39 -9.07 8.16
C CYS A 72 14.44 -9.56 9.61
N LYS A 73 13.32 -10.07 10.12
CA LYS A 73 13.33 -10.81 11.39
C LYS A 73 14.19 -12.06 11.26
N ILE A 74 14.71 -12.55 12.38
CA ILE A 74 15.40 -13.85 12.39
C ILE A 74 14.35 -14.94 12.18
N SER A 75 14.30 -15.47 10.96
CA SER A 75 13.54 -16.67 10.66
C SER A 75 14.46 -17.90 10.78
N PRO A 76 14.04 -18.97 11.47
CA PRO A 76 14.83 -20.19 11.57
C PRO A 76 14.96 -20.81 10.18
N LEU A 77 16.20 -20.95 9.70
CA LEU A 77 16.49 -21.75 8.52
C LEU A 77 16.43 -23.24 8.89
N ILE A 78 15.89 -24.08 8.00
CA ILE A 78 15.81 -25.52 8.19
C ILE A 78 16.52 -26.21 7.01
N PRO A 79 17.57 -27.03 7.25
CA PRO A 79 18.21 -27.29 8.55
C PRO A 79 18.92 -26.03 9.08
N LYS A 80 19.02 -25.88 10.41
CA LYS A 80 19.64 -24.71 11.07
C LYS A 80 21.11 -24.58 10.64
N PRO A 81 21.47 -23.62 9.79
CA PRO A 81 22.85 -23.22 9.65
C PRO A 81 23.26 -22.48 10.93
N SER A 82 24.56 -22.39 11.23
CA SER A 82 25.00 -21.52 12.32
C SER A 82 24.60 -20.07 12.02
N PRO A 83 24.28 -19.22 13.02
CA PRO A 83 23.84 -17.84 12.82
C PRO A 83 24.77 -16.97 11.94
N GLU A 84 26.02 -17.39 11.81
CA GLU A 84 27.14 -16.78 11.07
C GLU A 84 27.19 -17.14 9.57
N GLN A 85 26.39 -18.11 9.10
CA GLN A 85 26.52 -18.66 7.74
C GLN A 85 25.74 -17.94 6.63
N VAL A 86 24.95 -16.90 6.94
CA VAL A 86 24.28 -16.10 5.91
C VAL A 86 25.22 -15.02 5.41
N SER A 87 25.93 -15.31 4.31
CA SER A 87 26.97 -14.45 3.73
C SER A 87 26.51 -13.00 3.54
N GLY A 88 27.40 -12.06 3.88
CA GLY A 88 27.19 -10.61 3.74
C GLY A 88 26.17 -10.00 4.73
N SER A 89 25.68 -10.77 5.70
CA SER A 89 24.74 -10.27 6.72
C SER A 89 25.40 -10.07 8.08
N SER A 90 24.76 -9.26 8.93
CA SER A 90 25.08 -9.10 10.35
C SER A 90 23.82 -9.20 11.19
N LEU A 91 23.96 -9.57 12.46
CA LEU A 91 22.90 -9.41 13.44
C LEU A 91 23.01 -8.02 14.08
N VAL A 92 21.87 -7.34 14.21
CA VAL A 92 21.78 -6.05 14.90
C VAL A 92 20.54 -6.07 15.77
N GLN A 93 20.65 -5.54 16.98
CA GLN A 93 19.55 -5.46 17.92
C GLN A 93 18.74 -4.18 17.71
N LEU A 94 17.41 -4.32 17.63
CA LEU A 94 16.49 -3.19 17.59
C LEU A 94 16.52 -2.41 18.91
N THR A 95 16.64 -1.09 18.83
CA THR A 95 16.78 -0.24 20.02
C THR A 95 15.55 -0.30 20.93
N LYS A 96 14.34 -0.31 20.35
CA LYS A 96 13.08 -0.24 21.11
C LYS A 96 12.67 -1.59 21.72
N THR A 97 12.72 -2.66 20.93
CA THR A 97 12.20 -3.97 21.33
C THR A 97 13.27 -4.91 21.89
N ARG A 98 14.55 -4.58 21.69
CA ARG A 98 15.70 -5.47 21.98
C ARG A 98 15.68 -6.79 21.19
N GLU A 99 14.82 -6.89 20.17
CA GLU A 99 14.80 -8.03 19.26
C GLU A 99 15.99 -7.96 18.30
N ASP A 100 16.62 -9.10 18.05
CA ASP A 100 17.66 -9.20 17.03
C ASP A 100 17.02 -9.33 15.63
N ILE A 101 17.56 -8.55 14.70
CA ILE A 101 17.22 -8.62 13.28
C ILE A 101 18.47 -8.95 12.47
N ARG A 102 18.27 -9.56 11.31
CA ARG A 102 19.35 -9.79 10.34
C ARG A 102 19.34 -8.68 9.32
N VAL A 103 20.51 -8.12 9.03
CA VAL A 103 20.66 -6.98 8.10
C VAL A 103 21.82 -7.18 7.13
N TRP A 104 21.70 -6.56 5.96
CA TRP A 104 22.72 -6.46 4.91
C TRP A 104 22.97 -4.98 4.59
N ASN A 105 24.19 -4.66 4.16
CA ASN A 105 24.63 -3.27 3.88
C ASN A 105 24.26 -2.30 5.00
N LYS A 106 24.49 -2.69 6.26
CA LYS A 106 24.07 -1.90 7.43
C LYS A 106 24.66 -0.49 7.44
N GLU A 107 25.84 -0.32 6.85
CA GLU A 107 26.55 0.94 6.71
C GLU A 107 25.82 1.92 5.78
N ALA A 108 24.98 1.42 4.86
CA ALA A 108 24.16 2.23 3.95
C ALA A 108 22.80 2.62 4.55
N ALA A 109 22.45 2.12 5.75
CA ALA A 109 21.18 2.42 6.40
C ALA A 109 21.12 3.88 6.86
N ALA A 110 19.92 4.47 6.84
CA ALA A 110 19.74 5.84 7.32
C ALA A 110 20.02 5.93 8.83
N SER A 111 21.05 6.69 9.22
CA SER A 111 21.31 7.01 10.63
C SER A 111 20.42 8.15 11.08
N THR A 112 19.47 7.89 11.98
CA THR A 112 18.60 8.95 12.50
C THR A 112 19.04 9.50 13.85
N SER A 113 19.71 8.71 14.71
CA SER A 113 20.29 9.11 16.00
C SER A 113 21.05 7.95 16.68
N GLY A 114 21.67 7.04 15.91
CA GLY A 114 22.19 5.76 16.43
C GLY A 114 21.12 4.72 16.80
N THR A 115 19.83 5.08 16.72
CA THR A 115 18.69 4.16 16.89
C THR A 115 18.60 3.20 15.71
N VAL A 116 18.56 1.90 15.99
CA VAL A 116 18.28 0.83 15.03
C VAL A 116 16.80 0.50 15.08
N ALA A 117 16.10 0.77 13.98
CA ALA A 117 14.68 0.45 13.81
C ALA A 117 14.45 -0.23 12.44
N PRO A 118 13.39 -1.05 12.28
CA PRO A 118 13.05 -1.63 10.98
C PRO A 118 12.89 -0.57 9.89
N SER A 119 12.35 0.60 10.23
CA SER A 119 12.15 1.75 9.34
C SER A 119 13.44 2.40 8.81
N ASN A 120 14.62 1.95 9.25
CA ASN A 120 15.90 2.40 8.69
C ASN A 120 16.35 1.55 7.49
N TYR A 121 15.70 0.40 7.27
CA TYR A 121 16.05 -0.59 6.26
C TYR A 121 14.88 -0.82 5.32
N TRP A 122 15.16 -1.36 4.13
CA TRP A 122 14.15 -2.11 3.39
C TRP A 122 13.88 -3.41 4.14
N PHE A 123 12.69 -3.57 4.70
CA PHE A 123 12.39 -4.68 5.59
C PHE A 123 11.55 -5.73 4.88
N VAL A 124 12.01 -6.98 4.86
CA VAL A 124 11.33 -8.09 4.16
C VAL A 124 10.58 -8.95 5.17
N VAL A 125 9.29 -9.20 4.92
CA VAL A 125 8.42 -9.97 5.81
C VAL A 125 7.59 -11.01 5.03
N PRO A 126 7.20 -12.11 5.67
CA PRO A 126 6.33 -13.10 5.02
C PRO A 126 4.89 -12.60 4.98
N GLU A 127 4.21 -12.83 3.86
CA GLU A 127 2.80 -12.50 3.69
C GLU A 127 1.94 -13.76 3.61
N ARG A 128 1.57 -14.28 4.79
CA ARG A 128 1.00 -15.62 4.93
C ARG A 128 -0.38 -15.77 4.32
N HIS A 129 -1.17 -14.70 4.27
CA HIS A 129 -2.51 -14.76 3.69
C HIS A 129 -2.45 -15.01 2.18
N LEU A 130 -1.45 -14.45 1.49
CA LEU A 130 -1.24 -14.69 0.06
C LEU A 130 -0.81 -16.13 -0.23
N THR A 131 0.08 -16.69 0.60
CA THR A 131 0.45 -18.11 0.54
C THR A 131 -0.78 -19.00 0.70
N GLN A 132 -1.59 -18.73 1.72
CA GLN A 132 -2.82 -19.48 2.00
C GLN A 132 -3.85 -19.37 0.86
N ASP A 133 -3.98 -18.20 0.24
CA ASP A 133 -4.85 -18.00 -0.91
C ASP A 133 -4.39 -18.80 -2.12
N CYS A 134 -3.08 -18.86 -2.41
CA CYS A 134 -2.55 -19.68 -3.51
C CYS A 134 -2.82 -21.18 -3.29
N VAL A 135 -2.70 -21.64 -2.05
CA VAL A 135 -2.96 -23.04 -1.68
C VAL A 135 -4.44 -23.39 -1.77
N SER A 136 -5.32 -22.51 -1.27
CA SER A 136 -6.76 -22.78 -1.16
C SER A 136 -7.56 -22.47 -2.43
N LYS A 137 -7.03 -21.61 -3.30
CA LYS A 137 -7.70 -21.13 -4.52
C LYS A 137 -6.75 -21.26 -5.69
N SER A 138 -6.91 -22.29 -6.51
CA SER A 138 -6.07 -22.53 -7.69
C SER A 138 -6.06 -21.33 -8.66
N SER A 139 -7.15 -20.58 -8.74
CA SER A 139 -7.22 -19.34 -9.54
C SER A 139 -6.30 -18.22 -9.05
N LYS A 140 -5.82 -18.26 -7.80
CA LYS A 140 -4.88 -17.27 -7.26
C LYS A 140 -3.42 -17.63 -7.49
N THR A 141 -3.15 -18.80 -8.08
CA THR A 141 -1.80 -19.28 -8.34
C THR A 141 -1.30 -18.74 -9.68
N PRO A 142 -0.22 -17.93 -9.72
CA PRO A 142 0.27 -17.35 -10.98
C PRO A 142 0.66 -18.41 -12.02
N SER A 143 1.18 -19.56 -11.58
CA SER A 143 1.47 -20.70 -12.44
C SER A 143 1.45 -22.00 -11.66
N VAL A 144 0.86 -23.04 -12.26
CA VAL A 144 0.80 -24.41 -11.68
C VAL A 144 2.16 -25.11 -11.65
N LYS A 145 3.19 -24.53 -12.28
CA LYS A 145 4.57 -25.07 -12.28
C LYS A 145 5.25 -24.99 -10.92
N TYR A 146 4.76 -24.13 -10.03
CA TYR A 146 5.38 -23.84 -8.75
C TYR A 146 4.33 -23.77 -7.64
N ALA A 147 4.78 -24.02 -6.41
CA ALA A 147 4.11 -23.49 -5.24
C ALA A 147 4.55 -22.04 -5.04
N TRP A 148 3.79 -21.27 -4.25
CA TRP A 148 4.01 -19.82 -4.14
C TRP A 148 4.01 -19.37 -2.69
N PHE A 149 4.98 -18.54 -2.34
CA PHE A 149 5.14 -17.97 -1.02
C PHE A 149 4.93 -16.45 -1.06
N GLY A 150 3.94 -15.96 -0.31
CA GLY A 150 3.70 -14.54 -0.14
C GLY A 150 4.82 -13.87 0.62
N THR A 151 5.30 -12.75 0.07
CA THR A 151 6.37 -11.91 0.61
C THR A 151 5.95 -10.46 0.48
N GLU A 152 6.38 -9.62 1.42
CA GLU A 152 6.21 -8.18 1.35
C GLU A 152 7.56 -7.49 1.59
N ILE A 153 7.83 -6.45 0.82
CA ILE A 153 8.92 -5.51 1.09
C ILE A 153 8.35 -4.21 1.65
N ASN A 154 8.91 -3.77 2.76
CA ASN A 154 8.60 -2.51 3.42
C ASN A 154 9.75 -1.53 3.17
N SER A 155 9.48 -0.33 2.69
CA SER A 155 10.53 0.68 2.53
C SER A 155 10.95 1.26 3.88
N PRO A 156 12.18 1.80 3.99
CA PRO A 156 12.44 2.80 5.01
C PRO A 156 11.51 4.01 4.80
N ILE A 157 11.40 4.88 5.80
CA ILE A 157 10.64 6.13 5.64
C ILE A 157 11.38 6.98 4.58
N LEU A 158 10.74 7.15 3.43
CA LEU A 158 11.28 7.93 2.33
C LEU A 158 11.12 9.42 2.66
N ILE A 159 12.26 10.05 2.92
CA ILE A 159 12.36 11.49 3.21
C ILE A 159 13.21 12.24 2.17
N ARG A 160 14.01 11.51 1.38
CA ARG A 160 14.99 12.11 0.47
C ARG A 160 14.28 12.65 -0.79
N PRO A 161 14.43 13.93 -1.14
CA PRO A 161 13.82 14.50 -2.34
C PRO A 161 14.15 13.73 -3.62
N GLN A 162 15.36 13.16 -3.72
CA GLN A 162 15.82 12.38 -4.87
C GLN A 162 15.03 11.09 -5.09
N GLU A 163 14.50 10.46 -4.02
CA GLU A 163 13.64 9.29 -4.19
C GLU A 163 12.37 9.67 -4.96
N PHE A 164 11.84 10.87 -4.72
CA PHE A 164 10.64 11.33 -5.39
C PHE A 164 10.91 11.93 -6.76
N SER A 165 11.90 12.83 -6.88
CA SER A 165 12.18 13.53 -8.15
C SER A 165 12.75 12.62 -9.24
N GLN A 166 13.31 11.45 -8.88
CA GLN A 166 13.89 10.50 -9.82
C GLN A 166 13.07 9.21 -9.98
N GLY A 167 11.83 9.19 -9.50
CA GLY A 167 10.93 8.05 -9.72
C GLY A 167 11.34 6.77 -8.97
N LEU A 168 11.62 6.91 -7.67
CA LEU A 168 11.98 5.84 -6.72
C LEU A 168 13.16 4.97 -7.20
N PRO A 169 14.34 5.56 -7.47
CA PRO A 169 15.47 4.84 -8.06
C PRO A 169 15.95 3.67 -7.20
N THR A 170 15.86 3.75 -5.87
CA THR A 170 16.24 2.63 -4.99
C THR A 170 15.25 1.48 -5.13
N LEU A 171 13.95 1.76 -5.08
CA LEU A 171 12.91 0.75 -5.30
C LEU A 171 13.07 0.10 -6.69
N ARG A 172 13.29 0.90 -7.74
CA ARG A 172 13.50 0.40 -9.10
C ARG A 172 14.64 -0.61 -9.18
N ARG A 173 15.79 -0.32 -8.56
CA ARG A 173 16.91 -1.26 -8.51
C ARG A 173 16.55 -2.54 -7.75
N CYS A 174 15.86 -2.43 -6.62
CA CYS A 174 15.41 -3.59 -5.85
C CYS A 174 14.45 -4.49 -6.65
N LEU A 175 13.40 -3.91 -7.25
CA LEU A 175 12.40 -4.67 -8.02
C LEU A 175 13.02 -5.31 -9.27
N LYS A 176 13.86 -4.57 -10.00
CA LYS A 176 14.63 -5.12 -11.12
C LYS A 176 15.51 -6.29 -10.68
N GLY A 177 16.25 -6.12 -9.58
CA GLY A 177 17.08 -7.18 -9.02
C GLY A 177 16.28 -8.44 -8.70
N ILE A 178 15.14 -8.29 -8.02
CA ILE A 178 14.25 -9.41 -7.69
C ILE A 178 13.75 -10.09 -8.98
N GLN A 179 13.21 -9.33 -9.93
CA GLN A 179 12.62 -9.85 -11.17
C GLN A 179 13.64 -10.57 -12.07
N ASP A 180 14.89 -10.07 -12.10
CA ASP A 180 15.97 -10.62 -12.92
C ASP A 180 16.64 -11.85 -12.30
N ASN A 181 16.57 -12.01 -10.97
CA ASN A 181 17.32 -13.06 -10.26
C ASN A 181 16.43 -14.10 -9.59
N MET A 182 15.12 -13.87 -9.51
CA MET A 182 14.16 -14.74 -8.83
C MET A 182 12.93 -14.96 -9.70
N VAL A 183 12.35 -16.15 -9.59
CA VAL A 183 11.04 -16.45 -10.17
C VAL A 183 9.98 -15.88 -9.26
N VAL A 184 9.32 -14.81 -9.70
CA VAL A 184 8.29 -14.09 -8.96
C VAL A 184 7.00 -13.98 -9.75
N GLY A 185 5.90 -13.82 -9.02
CA GLY A 185 4.56 -13.70 -9.56
C GLY A 185 3.77 -12.65 -8.80
N LEU A 186 2.69 -12.21 -9.43
CA LEU A 186 1.67 -11.36 -8.83
C LEU A 186 0.31 -12.02 -9.03
N ASN A 187 -0.61 -11.74 -8.13
CA ASN A 187 -2.02 -12.03 -8.31
C ASN A 187 -2.84 -10.84 -7.82
N SER A 188 -4.15 -10.90 -7.98
CA SER A 188 -5.06 -9.83 -7.54
C SER A 188 -5.16 -9.64 -6.02
N GLY A 189 -4.61 -10.57 -5.23
CA GLY A 189 -4.47 -10.43 -3.79
C GLY A 189 -3.33 -9.47 -3.40
N CYS A 190 -2.28 -9.38 -4.21
CA CYS A 190 -1.11 -8.57 -3.93
C CYS A 190 -1.43 -7.06 -3.98
N GLY A 191 -1.16 -6.35 -2.90
CA GLY A 191 -1.35 -4.91 -2.74
C GLY A 191 -0.08 -4.07 -2.74
N LEU A 192 -0.27 -2.80 -3.09
CA LEU A 192 0.66 -1.71 -2.77
C LEU A 192 0.01 -0.87 -1.67
N HIS A 193 0.70 -0.71 -0.54
CA HIS A 193 0.28 0.18 0.54
C HIS A 193 1.22 1.38 0.64
N LEU A 194 0.65 2.56 0.81
CA LEU A 194 1.38 3.82 0.90
C LEU A 194 1.05 4.51 2.20
N HIS A 195 2.04 4.64 3.07
CA HIS A 195 1.94 5.24 4.39
C HIS A 195 2.45 6.67 4.33
N VAL A 196 1.58 7.67 4.49
CA VAL A 196 1.96 9.08 4.44
C VAL A 196 1.78 9.77 5.78
N ASN A 197 2.75 10.62 6.15
CA ASN A 197 2.63 11.59 7.25
C ASN A 197 3.60 12.78 7.08
N GLU A 198 3.59 13.71 8.04
CA GLU A 198 4.50 14.85 8.13
C GLU A 198 5.67 14.52 9.07
N ALA A 199 6.82 14.13 8.53
CA ALA A 199 8.07 13.87 9.28
C ALA A 199 7.89 13.01 10.55
N GLY A 200 7.05 11.98 10.51
CA GLY A 200 6.77 11.12 11.67
C GLY A 200 5.72 11.64 12.65
N CYS A 201 5.17 12.84 12.44
CA CYS A 201 4.16 13.47 13.30
C CYS A 201 2.89 13.76 12.50
N MET A 202 1.92 12.85 12.56
CA MET A 202 0.61 13.11 11.97
C MET A 202 -0.29 13.87 12.93
N LYS A 203 -0.86 14.98 12.46
CA LYS A 203 -1.88 15.75 13.18
C LYS A 203 -3.27 15.19 12.85
N LEU A 204 -4.14 15.09 13.86
CA LEU A 204 -5.52 14.64 13.68
C LEU A 204 -6.26 15.47 12.62
N GLN A 205 -6.15 16.79 12.68
CA GLN A 205 -6.78 17.71 11.72
C GLN A 205 -6.37 17.41 10.27
N THR A 206 -5.10 17.12 10.02
CA THR A 206 -4.61 16.73 8.69
C THR A 206 -5.22 15.39 8.26
N ALA A 207 -5.27 14.40 9.16
CA ALA A 207 -5.88 13.11 8.87
C ALA A 207 -7.37 13.23 8.54
N LEU A 208 -8.14 14.01 9.31
CA LEU A 208 -9.57 14.28 9.06
C LEU A 208 -9.80 14.91 7.68
N ARG A 209 -8.95 15.85 7.28
CA ARG A 209 -8.98 16.48 5.95
C ARG A 209 -8.62 15.50 4.83
N VAL A 210 -7.62 14.63 5.03
CA VAL A 210 -7.29 13.57 4.06
C VAL A 210 -8.48 12.65 3.87
N VAL A 211 -9.09 12.17 4.96
CA VAL A 211 -10.27 11.30 4.89
C VAL A 211 -11.42 11.99 4.17
N THR A 212 -11.68 13.26 4.48
CA THR A 212 -12.73 14.07 3.82
C THR A 212 -12.50 14.17 2.31
N LEU A 213 -11.25 14.44 1.87
CA LEU A 213 -10.94 14.46 0.44
C LEU A 213 -11.11 13.08 -0.20
N VAL A 214 -10.53 12.05 0.42
CA VAL A 214 -10.59 10.67 -0.08
C VAL A 214 -12.03 10.23 -0.26
N TRP A 215 -12.92 10.56 0.67
CA TRP A 215 -14.36 10.26 0.59
C TRP A 215 -14.98 10.66 -0.74
N HIS A 216 -14.60 11.82 -1.29
CA HIS A 216 -15.11 12.32 -2.56
C HIS A 216 -14.32 11.87 -3.79
N LEU A 217 -13.12 11.29 -3.58
CA LEU A 217 -12.20 10.88 -4.62
C LEU A 217 -12.23 9.36 -4.87
N GLU A 218 -12.79 8.54 -3.97
CA GLU A 218 -12.75 7.08 -4.11
C GLU A 218 -13.29 6.60 -5.47
N ASP A 219 -14.51 6.98 -5.83
CA ASP A 219 -15.18 6.48 -7.04
C ASP A 219 -14.82 7.23 -8.32
N THR A 220 -14.25 8.42 -8.20
CA THR A 220 -14.02 9.34 -9.34
C THR A 220 -12.55 9.51 -9.68
N LEU A 221 -11.65 9.15 -8.76
CA LEU A 221 -10.20 9.22 -8.97
C LEU A 221 -9.47 7.97 -8.50
N LEU A 222 -9.55 7.59 -7.22
CA LEU A 222 -8.67 6.57 -6.66
C LEU A 222 -8.93 5.18 -7.26
N TYR A 223 -10.15 4.65 -7.19
CA TYR A 223 -10.46 3.37 -7.84
C TYR A 223 -10.36 3.42 -9.37
N PRO A 224 -10.77 4.50 -10.05
CA PRO A 224 -10.53 4.64 -11.49
C PRO A 224 -9.06 4.54 -11.93
N LEU A 225 -8.09 4.79 -11.04
CA LEU A 225 -6.66 4.63 -11.32
C LEU A 225 -6.11 3.22 -11.00
N CYS A 226 -6.92 2.37 -10.35
CA CYS A 226 -6.56 1.01 -9.98
C CYS A 226 -7.11 -0.01 -10.98
N HIS A 227 -6.61 -1.24 -10.91
CA HIS A 227 -7.24 -2.34 -11.62
C HIS A 227 -8.71 -2.51 -11.18
N PRO A 228 -9.68 -2.76 -12.08
CA PRO A 228 -11.12 -2.82 -11.74
C PRO A 228 -11.49 -3.77 -10.60
N TYR A 229 -10.74 -4.87 -10.46
CA TYR A 229 -10.91 -5.83 -9.35
C TYR A 229 -10.73 -5.20 -7.96
N ARG A 230 -9.86 -4.19 -7.82
CA ARG A 230 -9.53 -3.57 -6.52
C ARG A 230 -10.74 -3.01 -5.82
N SER A 231 -11.67 -2.44 -6.57
CA SER A 231 -12.94 -1.91 -6.05
C SER A 231 -13.88 -2.96 -5.43
N LYS A 232 -13.60 -4.25 -5.64
CA LYS A 232 -14.33 -5.41 -5.11
C LYS A 232 -13.47 -6.25 -4.18
N SER A 233 -12.21 -5.85 -3.94
CA SER A 233 -11.30 -6.61 -3.11
C SER A 233 -11.68 -6.45 -1.64
N PRO A 234 -11.79 -7.55 -0.87
CA PRO A 234 -12.02 -7.47 0.58
C PRO A 234 -10.90 -6.73 1.32
N PHE A 235 -9.72 -6.62 0.70
CA PHE A 235 -8.53 -5.97 1.24
C PHE A 235 -8.46 -4.47 0.93
N SER A 236 -9.39 -3.95 0.12
CA SER A 236 -9.44 -2.55 -0.31
C SER A 236 -10.91 -2.12 -0.42
N MET A 237 -11.65 -2.18 0.69
CA MET A 237 -13.06 -1.76 0.73
C MET A 237 -13.18 -0.23 0.80
N ARG A 238 -14.27 0.35 0.32
CA ARG A 238 -14.46 1.81 0.33
C ARG A 238 -14.60 2.36 1.74
N VAL A 239 -13.91 3.43 2.07
CA VAL A 239 -14.15 4.11 3.35
C VAL A 239 -15.50 4.84 3.35
N SER A 240 -15.92 5.38 2.21
CA SER A 240 -17.15 6.16 2.07
C SER A 240 -18.45 5.34 2.17
N VAL A 241 -18.35 4.02 2.08
CA VAL A 241 -19.51 3.11 2.09
C VAL A 241 -19.37 2.02 3.15
N GLU A 242 -18.15 1.53 3.42
CA GLU A 242 -17.96 0.32 4.22
C GLU A 242 -17.36 0.59 5.59
N SER A 243 -16.97 1.84 5.91
CA SER A 243 -16.42 2.16 7.23
C SER A 243 -17.49 2.25 8.33
N LEU A 244 -17.08 2.18 9.61
CA LEU A 244 -17.99 2.49 10.73
C LEU A 244 -18.61 3.88 10.56
N ILE A 245 -17.80 4.89 10.20
CA ILE A 245 -18.30 6.26 9.96
C ILE A 245 -19.38 6.30 8.88
N ALA A 246 -19.23 5.53 7.80
CA ALA A 246 -20.22 5.48 6.72
C ALA A 246 -21.53 4.79 7.15
N MET A 247 -21.42 3.73 7.95
CA MET A 247 -22.52 2.81 8.24
C MET A 247 -23.28 3.14 9.53
N GLU A 248 -22.65 3.83 10.49
CA GLU A 248 -23.29 4.25 11.73
C GLU A 248 -24.33 5.37 11.50
N GLU A 249 -25.28 5.48 12.42
CA GLU A 249 -26.28 6.54 12.45
C GLU A 249 -25.87 7.66 13.41
N GLY A 250 -26.59 8.79 13.35
CA GLY A 250 -26.41 9.91 14.26
C GLY A 250 -25.63 11.08 13.64
N GLU A 251 -25.94 12.28 14.14
CA GLU A 251 -25.38 13.54 13.67
C GLU A 251 -24.82 14.34 14.85
N PRO A 252 -23.65 13.94 15.40
CA PRO A 252 -23.12 14.57 16.59
C PRO A 252 -22.74 16.04 16.33
N ALA A 253 -22.73 16.85 17.38
CA ALA A 253 -22.32 18.24 17.29
C ALA A 253 -20.81 18.34 16.99
N VAL A 254 -20.46 19.07 15.94
CA VAL A 254 -19.06 19.33 15.54
C VAL A 254 -18.55 20.61 16.20
N SER A 255 -17.23 20.70 16.36
CA SER A 255 -16.54 21.88 16.89
C SER A 255 -15.36 22.30 16.00
N GLY A 256 -14.83 23.50 16.26
CA GLY A 256 -13.65 24.02 15.55
C GLY A 256 -13.85 24.08 14.03
N GLU A 257 -12.85 23.62 13.28
CA GLU A 257 -12.90 23.59 11.81
C GLU A 257 -14.05 22.73 11.25
N GLY A 258 -14.49 21.70 12.00
CA GLY A 258 -15.60 20.86 11.58
C GLY A 258 -16.87 21.67 11.32
N ILE A 259 -17.13 22.74 12.09
CA ILE A 259 -18.29 23.62 11.88
C ILE A 259 -18.24 24.25 10.48
N THR A 260 -17.09 24.84 10.13
CA THR A 260 -16.91 25.51 8.83
C THR A 260 -17.02 24.51 7.68
N LEU A 261 -16.46 23.30 7.84
CA LEU A 261 -16.55 22.27 6.82
C LEU A 261 -18.00 21.83 6.59
N ILE A 262 -18.74 21.55 7.67
CA ILE A 262 -20.13 21.10 7.58
C ILE A 262 -21.01 22.19 6.97
N ALA A 263 -20.79 23.46 7.33
CA ALA A 263 -21.49 24.58 6.71
C ALA A 263 -21.22 24.64 5.19
N LEU A 264 -19.96 24.57 4.79
CA LEU A 264 -19.56 24.55 3.38
C LEU A 264 -20.24 23.40 2.61
N LEU A 265 -20.19 22.17 3.13
CA LEU A 265 -20.80 21.02 2.47
C LEU A 265 -22.33 21.16 2.39
N THR A 266 -22.96 21.72 3.42
CA THR A 266 -24.40 21.98 3.43
C THR A 266 -24.79 22.99 2.35
N GLU A 267 -24.04 24.09 2.20
CA GLU A 267 -24.25 25.07 1.14
C GLU A 267 -24.08 24.45 -0.26
N LEU A 268 -23.05 23.63 -0.46
CA LEU A 268 -22.81 22.94 -1.73
C LEU A 268 -23.91 21.93 -2.04
N MET A 269 -24.38 21.20 -1.04
CA MET A 269 -25.50 20.27 -1.18
C MET A 269 -26.78 21.00 -1.61
N GLU A 270 -27.08 22.14 -0.99
CA GLU A 270 -28.26 22.95 -1.37
C GLU A 270 -28.11 23.50 -2.80
N LYS A 271 -26.92 24.03 -3.13
CA LYS A 271 -26.60 24.52 -4.48
C LYS A 271 -26.77 23.44 -5.55
N PHE A 272 -26.47 22.18 -5.22
CA PHE A 272 -26.47 21.06 -6.16
C PHE A 272 -27.61 20.06 -5.94
N LYS A 273 -28.64 20.38 -5.15
CA LYS A 273 -29.71 19.47 -4.69
C LYS A 273 -30.46 18.69 -5.78
N GLY A 274 -30.43 19.17 -7.02
CA GLY A 274 -31.04 18.49 -8.17
C GLY A 274 -30.21 17.35 -8.78
N ARG A 275 -28.94 17.18 -8.38
CA ARG A 275 -28.05 16.14 -8.92
C ARG A 275 -28.26 14.82 -8.21
N LYS A 276 -28.22 13.70 -8.96
CA LYS A 276 -28.51 12.35 -8.43
C LYS A 276 -27.49 11.86 -7.42
N LYS A 277 -26.25 12.37 -7.47
CA LYS A 277 -25.14 11.94 -6.61
C LYS A 277 -24.97 12.78 -5.34
N VAL A 278 -25.83 13.78 -5.11
CA VAL A 278 -25.84 14.51 -3.84
C VAL A 278 -26.45 13.61 -2.77
N ASP A 279 -25.60 13.04 -1.93
CA ASP A 279 -25.99 12.13 -0.86
C ASP A 279 -26.40 12.89 0.42
N LYS A 280 -27.65 12.68 0.86
CA LYS A 280 -28.18 13.28 2.10
C LYS A 280 -27.49 12.74 3.35
N LYS A 281 -26.93 11.52 3.31
CA LYS A 281 -26.23 10.91 4.46
C LYS A 281 -24.83 11.48 4.68
N LEU A 282 -24.27 12.18 3.69
CA LEU A 282 -22.93 12.74 3.76
C LEU A 282 -22.70 13.61 4.99
N ILE A 283 -23.66 14.48 5.35
CA ILE A 283 -23.50 15.39 6.48
C ILE A 283 -23.36 14.61 7.79
N GLY A 284 -24.17 13.57 8.01
CA GLY A 284 -24.04 12.72 9.19
C GLY A 284 -22.68 12.03 9.26
N ALA A 285 -22.22 11.47 8.14
CA ALA A 285 -20.90 10.84 8.06
C ALA A 285 -19.76 11.84 8.34
N MET A 286 -19.82 13.05 7.77
CA MET A 286 -18.82 14.08 8.00
C MET A 286 -18.86 14.60 9.44
N LYS A 287 -20.03 14.71 10.06
CA LYS A 287 -20.13 15.03 11.50
C LYS A 287 -19.44 13.96 12.35
N ARG A 288 -19.73 12.67 12.13
CA ARG A 288 -19.08 11.56 12.85
C ARG A 288 -17.57 11.52 12.64
N LEU A 289 -17.10 11.81 11.43
CA LEU A 289 -15.67 11.95 11.12
C LEU A 289 -15.05 13.09 11.92
N TRP A 290 -15.63 14.28 11.89
CA TRP A 290 -15.06 15.48 12.49
C TRP A 290 -15.26 15.60 14.00
N THR A 291 -15.94 14.63 14.62
CA THR A 291 -16.01 14.48 16.07
C THR A 291 -15.02 13.48 16.64
N GLN A 292 -14.18 12.83 15.81
CA GLN A 292 -13.17 11.91 16.33
C GLN A 292 -12.15 12.67 17.21
N PRO A 293 -11.89 12.21 18.45
CA PRO A 293 -11.09 12.96 19.42
C PRO A 293 -9.57 12.84 19.20
N ASP A 294 -9.12 11.74 18.60
CA ASP A 294 -7.71 11.45 18.37
C ASP A 294 -7.51 10.48 17.19
N LEU A 295 -6.26 10.23 16.83
CA LEU A 295 -5.89 9.35 15.72
C LEU A 295 -6.25 7.88 15.97
N THR A 296 -6.27 7.44 17.23
CA THR A 296 -6.63 6.06 17.59
C THR A 296 -8.12 5.83 17.35
N SER A 297 -8.96 6.74 17.85
CA SER A 297 -10.40 6.72 17.60
C SER A 297 -10.71 6.84 16.11
N LEU A 298 -10.03 7.75 15.40
CA LEU A 298 -10.18 7.84 13.94
C LEU A 298 -9.80 6.53 13.25
N GLY A 299 -8.70 5.89 13.63
CA GLY A 299 -8.29 4.60 13.08
C GLY A 299 -9.28 3.47 13.32
N ILE A 300 -10.00 3.48 14.45
CA ILE A 300 -11.11 2.57 14.72
C ILE A 300 -12.30 2.91 13.82
N ALA A 301 -12.68 4.19 13.75
CA ALA A 301 -13.84 4.68 13.02
C ALA A 301 -13.75 4.47 11.49
N LEU A 302 -12.53 4.34 10.95
CA LEU A 302 -12.28 4.01 9.54
C LEU A 302 -12.25 2.50 9.25
N ARG A 303 -12.33 1.64 10.27
CA ARG A 303 -12.39 0.18 10.07
C ARG A 303 -13.65 -0.21 9.31
N LYS A 304 -13.58 -1.37 8.65
CA LYS A 304 -14.73 -1.93 7.97
C LYS A 304 -15.85 -2.21 8.98
N PHE A 305 -17.07 -1.88 8.63
CA PHE A 305 -18.25 -2.14 9.45
C PHE A 305 -18.40 -3.65 9.67
N LYS A 306 -18.61 -4.03 10.94
CA LYS A 306 -18.59 -5.43 11.44
C LYS A 306 -17.24 -6.14 11.32
N GLU A 307 -16.13 -5.42 11.15
CA GLU A 307 -14.83 -5.96 11.50
C GLU A 307 -14.83 -6.26 13.01
N GLY A 308 -14.60 -7.52 13.39
CA GLY A 308 -14.60 -7.93 14.79
C GLY A 308 -13.55 -7.20 15.63
N ALA A 309 -13.48 -7.49 16.93
CA ALA A 309 -12.50 -6.87 17.83
C ALA A 309 -11.03 -7.18 17.44
N VAL A 310 -10.81 -8.27 16.71
CA VAL A 310 -9.50 -8.69 16.22
C VAL A 310 -9.29 -8.15 14.81
N HIS A 311 -8.13 -7.53 14.57
CA HIS A 311 -7.71 -7.10 13.24
C HIS A 311 -7.82 -8.25 12.23
N THR A 312 -8.65 -8.04 11.21
CA THR A 312 -8.81 -9.01 10.13
C THR A 312 -8.02 -8.57 8.90
N THR A 313 -7.93 -9.46 7.91
CA THR A 313 -7.41 -9.10 6.59
C THR A 313 -8.40 -8.21 5.82
N THR A 314 -9.71 -8.26 6.13
CA THR A 314 -10.70 -7.39 5.48
C THR A 314 -10.60 -5.96 6.01
N ARG A 315 -10.28 -4.98 5.15
CA ARG A 315 -10.11 -3.58 5.58
C ARG A 315 -10.63 -2.60 4.54
N CYS A 316 -10.92 -1.40 5.01
CA CYS A 316 -11.07 -0.25 4.13
C CYS A 316 -9.71 0.10 3.48
N ALA A 317 -9.80 0.76 2.33
CA ALA A 317 -8.66 1.18 1.51
C ALA A 317 -7.93 2.40 2.07
N LEU A 318 -8.48 3.04 3.11
CA LEU A 318 -7.85 4.11 3.86
C LEU A 318 -7.85 3.75 5.35
N VAL A 319 -6.67 3.75 5.96
CA VAL A 319 -6.50 3.36 7.37
C VAL A 319 -5.62 4.39 8.08
N VAL A 320 -5.91 4.66 9.35
CA VAL A 320 -4.93 5.32 10.24
C VAL A 320 -4.15 4.22 10.96
N SER A 321 -2.87 4.10 10.63
CA SER A 321 -2.01 3.03 11.15
C SER A 321 -1.61 3.29 12.60
N LYS A 322 -1.18 2.22 13.29
CA LYS A 322 -0.56 2.30 14.63
C LYS A 322 0.75 3.10 14.67
N TYR A 323 1.31 3.43 13.50
CA TYR A 323 2.53 4.23 13.35
C TYR A 323 2.22 5.71 13.13
N ASN A 324 0.96 6.13 13.34
CA ASN A 324 0.50 7.49 13.05
C ASN A 324 0.79 7.89 11.60
N THR A 325 0.37 7.05 10.66
CA THR A 325 0.34 7.36 9.22
C THR A 325 -1.06 7.17 8.65
N VAL A 326 -1.39 7.89 7.57
CA VAL A 326 -2.52 7.49 6.73
C VAL A 326 -2.00 6.48 5.72
N GLU A 327 -2.57 5.28 5.74
CA GLU A 327 -2.24 4.18 4.84
C GLU A 327 -3.28 4.13 3.71
N PHE A 328 -2.82 4.27 2.48
CA PHE A 328 -3.60 4.10 1.26
C PHE A 328 -3.36 2.70 0.71
N ARG A 329 -4.42 1.89 0.61
CA ARG A 329 -4.43 0.49 0.15
C ARG A 329 -5.21 0.32 -1.16
N TYR A 330 -5.33 1.37 -1.95
CA TYR A 330 -6.08 1.35 -3.21
C TYR A 330 -5.39 0.54 -4.32
N PRO A 331 -4.11 0.82 -4.69
CA PRO A 331 -3.49 0.20 -5.85
C PRO A 331 -3.12 -1.27 -5.65
N GLU A 332 -3.23 -2.04 -6.74
CA GLU A 332 -2.60 -3.36 -6.81
C GLU A 332 -1.07 -3.28 -6.80
N SER A 333 -0.45 -4.37 -6.34
CA SER A 333 0.99 -4.53 -6.42
C SER A 333 1.47 -4.59 -7.87
N THR A 334 2.70 -4.14 -8.10
CA THR A 334 3.36 -4.24 -9.40
C THR A 334 4.88 -4.20 -9.24
N PHE A 335 5.60 -4.65 -10.26
CA PHE A 335 7.05 -4.44 -10.38
C PHE A 335 7.40 -3.19 -11.21
N ASP A 336 6.39 -2.45 -11.65
CA ASP A 336 6.54 -1.16 -12.34
C ASP A 336 6.78 -0.02 -11.33
N ALA A 337 8.06 0.29 -11.09
CA ALA A 337 8.46 1.38 -10.21
C ALA A 337 7.95 2.76 -10.67
N ASP A 338 7.71 2.97 -11.97
CA ASP A 338 7.17 4.22 -12.48
C ASP A 338 5.70 4.40 -12.06
N PHE A 339 4.91 3.34 -12.11
CA PHE A 339 3.53 3.36 -11.59
C PHE A 339 3.50 3.58 -10.08
N ILE A 340 4.36 2.89 -9.32
CA ILE A 340 4.47 3.08 -7.86
C ILE A 340 4.85 4.52 -7.52
N SER A 341 5.76 5.12 -8.30
CA SER A 341 6.13 6.54 -8.14
C SER A 341 4.95 7.47 -8.40
N CYS A 342 4.13 7.19 -9.42
CA CYS A 342 2.96 8.01 -9.71
C CYS A 342 1.97 8.02 -8.53
N TRP A 343 1.69 6.85 -7.95
CA TRP A 343 0.89 6.74 -6.73
C TRP A 343 1.53 7.44 -5.53
N THR A 344 2.84 7.29 -5.36
CA THR A 344 3.61 7.97 -4.30
C THR A 344 3.44 9.48 -4.39
N ASP A 345 3.57 10.06 -5.58
CA ASP A 345 3.39 11.49 -5.77
C ASP A 345 1.94 11.93 -5.54
N LEU A 346 0.97 11.13 -5.98
CA LEU A 346 -0.46 11.41 -5.76
C LEU A 346 -0.81 11.45 -4.27
N VAL A 347 -0.44 10.43 -3.49
CA VAL A 347 -0.78 10.39 -2.05
C VAL A 347 -0.09 11.50 -1.27
N ARG A 348 1.17 11.84 -1.64
CA ARG A 348 1.88 12.97 -1.04
C ARG A 348 1.20 14.29 -1.38
N HIS A 349 0.72 14.44 -2.60
CA HIS A 349 -0.02 15.63 -3.03
C HIS A 349 -1.36 15.78 -2.29
N LEU A 350 -2.13 14.69 -2.13
CA LEU A 350 -3.37 14.69 -1.34
C LEU A 350 -3.12 15.10 0.12
N TYR A 351 -2.07 14.55 0.72
CA TYR A 351 -1.65 14.95 2.07
C TYR A 351 -1.23 16.42 2.12
N GLY A 352 -0.47 16.88 1.12
CA GLY A 352 -0.07 18.28 0.96
C GLY A 352 -1.24 19.25 0.82
N ILE A 353 -2.35 18.85 0.17
CA ILE A 353 -3.60 19.63 0.15
C ILE A 353 -4.20 19.72 1.55
N ALA A 354 -4.27 18.60 2.27
CA ALA A 354 -4.83 18.56 3.62
C ALA A 354 -4.05 19.45 4.62
N MET A 355 -2.75 19.67 4.39
CA MET A 355 -1.91 20.57 5.20
C MET A 355 -2.10 22.06 4.91
N ARG A 356 -2.82 22.45 3.85
CA ARG A 356 -2.98 23.86 3.47
C ARG A 356 -3.81 24.64 4.51
N PRO A 357 -3.74 25.99 4.52
CA PRO A 357 -4.70 26.79 5.26
C PRO A 357 -6.15 26.38 4.94
N GLN A 358 -7.04 26.48 5.92
CA GLN A 358 -8.44 26.00 5.81
C GLN A 358 -9.16 26.54 4.57
N ALA A 359 -8.99 27.83 4.25
CA ALA A 359 -9.60 28.44 3.07
C ALA A 359 -9.13 27.80 1.75
N ASP A 360 -7.84 27.48 1.65
CA ASP A 360 -7.27 26.83 0.46
C ASP A 360 -7.71 25.37 0.34
N PHE A 361 -7.78 24.65 1.46
CA PHE A 361 -8.34 23.30 1.51
C PHE A 361 -9.80 23.30 1.05
N ASN A 362 -10.62 24.18 1.60
CA ASN A 362 -12.03 24.33 1.25
C ASN A 362 -12.22 24.64 -0.25
N ARG A 363 -11.37 25.49 -0.85
CA ARG A 363 -11.41 25.75 -2.30
C ARG A 363 -11.15 24.50 -3.15
N VAL A 364 -10.23 23.63 -2.74
CA VAL A 364 -10.01 22.35 -3.41
C VAL A 364 -11.23 21.44 -3.22
N LEU A 365 -11.71 21.31 -1.99
CA LEU A 365 -12.86 20.48 -1.65
C LEU A 365 -14.12 20.89 -2.43
N THR A 366 -14.40 22.19 -2.56
CA THR A 366 -15.53 22.69 -3.36
C THR A 366 -15.47 22.24 -4.82
N ARG A 367 -14.28 22.29 -5.45
CA ARG A 367 -14.09 21.84 -6.84
C ARG A 367 -14.27 20.33 -6.95
N VAL A 368 -13.68 19.57 -6.04
CA VAL A 368 -13.81 18.11 -5.98
C VAL A 368 -15.27 17.72 -5.79
N TYR A 369 -15.98 18.36 -4.87
CA TYR A 369 -17.39 18.10 -4.58
C TYR A 369 -18.30 18.44 -5.77
N ASP A 370 -18.09 19.58 -6.43
CA ASP A 370 -18.81 19.92 -7.66
C ASP A 370 -18.65 18.81 -8.70
N LEU A 371 -17.41 18.40 -9.02
CA LEU A 371 -17.20 17.35 -10.02
C LEU A 371 -17.77 15.99 -9.60
N ALA A 372 -17.51 15.57 -8.36
CA ALA A 372 -17.94 14.27 -7.87
C ALA A 372 -19.46 14.09 -7.86
N THR A 373 -20.21 15.19 -7.71
CA THR A 373 -21.67 15.18 -7.67
C THR A 373 -22.35 15.33 -9.03
N ARG A 374 -21.61 15.56 -10.13
CA ARG A 374 -22.21 15.67 -11.47
C ARG A 374 -22.87 14.36 -11.90
N ASP A 375 -24.01 14.48 -12.58
CA ASP A 375 -24.74 13.32 -13.12
C ASP A 375 -23.90 12.58 -14.15
N GLN A 376 -23.20 13.32 -15.02
CA GLN A 376 -22.14 12.76 -15.86
C GLN A 376 -20.90 12.48 -15.00
N MET A 377 -20.41 11.24 -15.05
CA MET A 377 -19.21 10.85 -14.31
C MET A 377 -18.00 11.63 -14.86
N PRO A 378 -17.28 12.40 -14.03
CA PRO A 378 -16.07 13.08 -14.48
C PRO A 378 -15.00 12.05 -14.86
N GLY A 379 -14.13 12.40 -15.81
CA GLY A 379 -12.95 11.59 -16.06
C GLY A 379 -11.97 11.70 -14.90
N TRP A 380 -11.13 10.68 -14.70
CA TRP A 380 -10.06 10.73 -13.69
C TRP A 380 -9.14 11.95 -13.90
N GLY A 381 -8.91 12.37 -15.15
CA GLY A 381 -8.12 13.55 -15.50
C GLY A 381 -8.74 14.88 -15.07
N ASP A 382 -10.08 14.97 -15.08
CA ASP A 382 -10.80 16.14 -14.56
C ASP A 382 -10.61 16.23 -13.04
N MET A 383 -10.70 15.09 -12.35
CA MET A 383 -10.47 15.02 -10.90
C MET A 383 -9.03 15.36 -10.53
N MET A 384 -8.05 14.86 -11.29
CA MET A 384 -6.63 15.25 -11.16
C MET A 384 -6.47 16.77 -11.28
N THR A 385 -7.14 17.39 -12.26
CA THR A 385 -7.13 18.85 -12.42
C THR A 385 -7.79 19.57 -11.23
N ALA A 386 -8.89 19.04 -10.69
CA ALA A 386 -9.58 19.64 -9.54
C ALA A 386 -8.74 19.63 -8.26
N ILE A 387 -7.94 18.59 -8.05
CA ILE A 387 -6.96 18.54 -6.96
C ILE A 387 -5.65 19.27 -7.32
N GLU A 388 -5.53 19.87 -8.51
CA GLU A 388 -4.32 20.57 -8.98
C GLU A 388 -3.10 19.66 -9.13
N PHE A 389 -3.33 18.39 -9.51
CA PHE A 389 -2.29 17.42 -9.82
C PHE A 389 -2.28 17.15 -11.32
N LYS A 390 -1.17 17.46 -12.01
CA LYS A 390 -1.03 17.25 -13.46
C LYS A 390 0.25 16.48 -13.81
N THR A 391 0.71 15.66 -12.88
CA THR A 391 1.98 14.94 -12.99
C THR A 391 1.75 13.56 -13.62
N ASN A 392 2.60 13.20 -14.58
CA ASN A 392 2.65 11.86 -15.19
C ASN A 392 1.33 11.38 -15.83
N MET A 393 0.54 12.30 -16.41
CA MET A 393 -0.77 11.98 -17.03
C MET A 393 -0.69 10.85 -18.06
N ASP A 394 0.33 10.86 -18.93
CA ASP A 394 0.52 9.83 -19.95
C ASP A 394 0.79 8.44 -19.34
N ARG A 395 1.50 8.38 -18.20
CA ARG A 395 1.79 7.13 -17.51
C ARG A 395 0.54 6.53 -16.88
N TRP A 396 -0.29 7.38 -16.27
CA TRP A 396 -1.61 6.96 -15.79
C TRP A 396 -2.45 6.39 -16.94
N GLN A 397 -2.55 7.12 -18.05
CA GLN A 397 -3.31 6.68 -19.22
C GLN A 397 -2.77 5.37 -19.81
N ALA A 398 -1.45 5.21 -19.89
CA ALA A 398 -0.81 3.98 -20.35
C ALA A 398 -1.16 2.78 -19.46
N ARG A 399 -1.08 2.94 -18.14
CA ARG A 399 -1.44 1.88 -17.18
C ARG A 399 -2.92 1.50 -17.29
N LEU A 400 -3.82 2.47 -17.40
CA LEU A 400 -5.25 2.21 -17.59
C LEU A 400 -5.52 1.42 -18.88
N GLY A 401 -4.78 1.72 -19.95
CA GLY A 401 -4.82 0.94 -21.19
C GLY A 401 -4.37 -0.53 -20.99
N GLN A 402 -3.45 -0.80 -20.08
CA GLN A 402 -3.01 -2.16 -19.77
C GLN A 402 -4.11 -2.98 -19.08
N TYR A 403 -4.93 -2.38 -18.20
CA TYR A 403 -6.06 -3.10 -17.58
C TYR A 403 -7.14 -3.53 -18.57
N ALA A 404 -7.22 -2.91 -19.75
CA ALA A 404 -8.10 -3.38 -20.81
C ALA A 404 -7.47 -4.50 -21.66
N ASN A 405 -6.15 -4.70 -21.54
CA ASN A 405 -5.34 -5.53 -22.42
C ASN A 405 -4.57 -6.59 -21.62
N ASN A 406 -3.25 -6.43 -21.48
CA ASN A 406 -2.34 -7.42 -20.89
C ASN A 406 -2.48 -7.59 -19.37
N LEU A 407 -3.10 -6.62 -18.68
CA LEU A 407 -3.39 -6.67 -17.24
C LEU A 407 -4.89 -6.84 -16.95
N LYS A 408 -5.69 -7.29 -17.92
CA LYS A 408 -7.15 -7.47 -17.75
C LYS A 408 -7.51 -8.46 -16.65
N ASP A 409 -6.66 -9.45 -16.43
CA ASP A 409 -6.81 -10.41 -15.35
C ASP A 409 -5.48 -10.54 -14.60
N LEU A 410 -5.47 -10.00 -13.38
CA LEU A 410 -4.30 -10.03 -12.50
C LEU A 410 -3.98 -11.45 -12.00
N ASP A 411 -4.94 -12.37 -12.03
CA ASP A 411 -4.76 -13.73 -11.55
C ASP A 411 -4.14 -14.66 -12.62
N SER A 412 -4.10 -14.23 -13.89
CA SER A 412 -3.53 -15.00 -15.03
C SER A 412 -2.25 -14.39 -15.62
N GLN A 413 -1.54 -13.58 -14.84
CA GLN A 413 -0.28 -12.93 -15.26
C GLN A 413 0.88 -13.89 -15.48
N GLY A 414 0.79 -15.13 -15.00
CA GLY A 414 1.90 -16.06 -15.10
C GLY A 414 3.07 -15.69 -14.20
N ILE A 415 4.25 -16.17 -14.60
CA ILE A 415 5.52 -15.75 -14.00
C ILE A 415 5.90 -14.41 -14.61
N LEU A 416 6.32 -13.45 -13.78
CA LEU A 416 6.80 -12.18 -14.32
C LEU A 416 8.06 -12.43 -15.18
N PRO A 417 8.17 -11.84 -16.38
CA PRO A 417 9.36 -11.97 -17.21
C PRO A 417 10.55 -11.30 -16.53
N ALA A 418 11.78 -11.69 -16.88
CA ALA A 418 12.96 -10.91 -16.50
C ALA A 418 12.83 -9.47 -17.06
N SER A 419 13.31 -8.48 -16.33
CA SER A 419 13.12 -7.08 -16.75
C SER A 419 13.87 -6.79 -18.06
N GLY A 420 13.15 -6.24 -19.04
CA GLY A 420 13.68 -5.96 -20.39
C GLY A 420 13.51 -7.09 -21.41
N ARG A 421 12.70 -8.12 -21.12
CA ARG A 421 12.24 -9.13 -22.08
C ARG A 421 10.74 -9.07 -22.30
#